data_AF-A0A502GZI0-F1
#
_entry.id   AF-A0A502GZI0-F1
#
_cell.length_a   1.000
_cell.length_b   1.000
_cell.length_c   1.000
_cell.angle_alpha   90.00
_cell.angle_beta   90.00
_cell.angle_gamma   90.00
#
_symmetry.space_group_name_H-M   'P 1'
#
loop_
_entity.id
_entity.type
_entity.pdbx_description
1 polymer ?
#
loop_
_entity_poly.entity_id
_entity_poly.type
_entity_poly.pdbx_seq_one_letter_code
_entity_poly.pdbx_strand_id
1 'polypeptide(L)'
;MTLEAAFAEIQQFWPGGLPFAPGRGGAAARLAAAYPQPLPPDLVAYLDRVAPAHDVYFDTVGNPLTLYGLPRLGPQQPGYSWNPVTQQPITNWNPAFFLLGDTGADPVLLNLAQPADGYQQLLHGAGSWEAGATLADTAGQLLLCAAARHHALTAFEDDPFIDDARGFNLAPRAAAWLFPRLRTWAGPHYAAWVEGLDNA
;
A
#
# COMPACT_ATOMS: atom_id res chain seq x y z
N MET A 1 5.58 13.09 2.67
CA MET A 1 6.33 12.93 1.40
C MET A 1 5.39 13.27 0.26
N THR A 2 5.74 14.13 -0.71
CA THR A 2 4.85 14.37 -1.86
C THR A 2 4.98 13.25 -2.89
N LEU A 3 3.97 13.08 -3.77
CA LEU A 3 4.06 12.13 -4.89
C LEU A 3 5.27 12.39 -5.80
N GLU A 4 5.57 13.67 -6.07
CA GLU A 4 6.71 14.06 -6.91
C GLU A 4 8.05 13.70 -6.27
N ALA A 5 8.23 14.00 -4.98
CA ALA A 5 9.44 13.63 -4.26
C ALA A 5 9.59 12.10 -4.15
N ALA A 6 8.50 11.38 -3.86
CA ALA A 6 8.50 9.92 -3.84
C ALA A 6 8.94 9.33 -5.19
N PHE A 7 8.49 9.92 -6.29
CA PHE A 7 8.81 9.41 -7.63
C PHE A 7 10.26 9.68 -8.02
N ALA A 8 10.78 10.85 -7.68
CA ALA A 8 12.19 11.16 -7.86
C ALA A 8 13.10 10.18 -7.09
N GLU A 9 12.66 9.71 -5.92
CA GLU A 9 13.37 8.66 -5.16
C GLU A 9 13.21 7.28 -5.81
N ILE A 10 11.99 6.86 -6.16
CA ILE A 10 11.72 5.55 -6.78
C ILE A 10 12.55 5.36 -8.06
N GLN A 11 12.66 6.40 -8.89
CA GLN A 11 13.43 6.36 -10.14
C GLN A 11 14.91 6.06 -9.95
N GLN A 12 15.48 6.29 -8.76
CA GLN A 12 16.89 6.04 -8.50
C GLN A 12 17.19 4.55 -8.30
N PHE A 13 16.20 3.75 -7.93
CA PHE A 13 16.40 2.33 -7.60
C PHE A 13 15.50 1.36 -8.37
N TRP A 14 14.41 1.83 -8.97
CA TRP A 14 13.50 0.96 -9.71
C TRP A 14 13.96 0.76 -11.17
N PRO A 15 14.20 -0.48 -11.61
CA PRO A 15 14.62 -0.75 -12.99
C PRO A 15 13.58 -0.24 -14.01
N GLY A 16 14.00 0.55 -14.98
CA GLY A 16 13.11 1.07 -16.03
C GLY A 16 12.26 2.27 -15.65
N GLY A 17 12.47 2.89 -14.47
CA GLY A 17 11.85 4.16 -14.09
C GLY A 17 10.85 4.01 -12.95
N LEU A 18 9.55 3.96 -13.25
CA LEU A 18 8.50 3.84 -12.23
C LEU A 18 7.83 2.45 -12.30
N PRO A 19 7.48 1.83 -11.15
CA PRO A 19 6.73 0.56 -11.09
C PRO A 19 5.35 0.65 -11.72
N PHE A 20 4.80 1.87 -11.76
CA PHE A 20 3.50 2.16 -12.32
C PHE A 20 3.72 2.79 -13.70
N ALA A 21 3.21 2.15 -14.75
CA ALA A 21 2.95 2.89 -15.97
C ALA A 21 1.92 3.98 -15.62
N PRO A 22 2.16 5.28 -15.94
CA PRO A 22 1.20 6.32 -15.62
C PRO A 22 -0.16 5.90 -16.19
N GLY A 23 -1.11 5.61 -15.31
CA GLY A 23 -2.49 5.46 -15.71
C GLY A 23 -2.87 6.75 -16.42
N ARG A 24 -3.56 6.64 -17.56
CA ARG A 24 -4.25 7.80 -18.14
C ARG A 24 -5.29 8.20 -17.09
N GLY A 25 -4.92 9.10 -16.17
CA GLY A 25 -5.69 9.43 -14.98
C GLY A 25 -7.04 10.08 -15.31
N GLY A 26 -7.70 10.65 -14.31
CA GLY A 26 -9.06 11.18 -14.43
C GLY A 26 -10.10 10.30 -13.73
N ALA A 27 -9.68 9.44 -12.80
CA ALA A 27 -10.60 8.64 -12.01
C ALA A 27 -11.15 9.39 -10.80
N ALA A 28 -10.53 10.50 -10.37
CA ALA A 28 -10.96 11.20 -9.17
C ALA A 28 -12.40 11.70 -9.28
N ALA A 29 -12.81 12.23 -10.44
CA ALA A 29 -14.19 12.69 -10.66
C ALA A 29 -15.21 11.55 -10.54
N ARG A 30 -14.94 10.40 -11.18
CA ARG A 30 -15.79 9.20 -11.11
C ARG A 30 -15.89 8.69 -9.66
N LEU A 31 -14.76 8.62 -8.97
CA LEU A 31 -14.70 8.07 -7.62
C LEU A 31 -15.30 9.03 -6.59
N ALA A 32 -15.10 10.35 -6.73
CA ALA A 32 -15.74 11.35 -5.88
C ALA A 32 -17.26 11.30 -5.97
N ALA A 33 -17.82 10.99 -7.15
CA ALA A 33 -19.26 10.80 -7.31
C ALA A 33 -19.79 9.48 -6.69
N ALA A 34 -18.90 8.52 -6.42
CA ALA A 34 -19.26 7.18 -5.94
C ALA A 34 -19.16 7.04 -4.40
N TYR A 35 -18.50 7.99 -3.73
CA TYR A 35 -18.35 8.02 -2.27
C TYR A 35 -19.15 9.18 -1.67
N PRO A 36 -19.75 9.01 -0.47
CA PRO A 36 -20.46 10.08 0.19
C PRO A 36 -19.52 11.13 0.82
N GLN A 37 -18.30 10.74 1.18
CA GLN A 37 -17.27 11.65 1.69
C GLN A 37 -16.46 12.27 0.53
N PRO A 38 -16.01 13.52 0.67
CA PRO A 38 -15.10 14.13 -0.29
C PRO A 38 -13.76 13.38 -0.30
N LEU A 39 -13.16 13.24 -1.48
CA LEU A 39 -11.81 12.69 -1.59
C LEU A 39 -10.78 13.72 -1.12
N PRO A 40 -9.81 13.35 -0.27
CA PRO A 40 -8.76 14.26 0.14
C PRO A 40 -7.83 14.63 -1.03
N PRO A 41 -7.21 15.82 -1.03
CA PRO A 41 -6.39 16.29 -2.16
C PRO A 41 -5.24 15.36 -2.55
N ASP A 42 -4.61 14.69 -1.58
CA ASP A 42 -3.54 13.73 -1.82
C ASP A 42 -4.03 12.49 -2.60
N LEU A 43 -5.21 11.96 -2.23
CA LEU A 43 -5.85 10.87 -2.97
C LEU A 43 -6.28 11.31 -4.37
N VAL A 44 -6.81 12.53 -4.54
CA VAL A 44 -7.14 13.08 -5.87
C VAL A 44 -5.89 13.14 -6.75
N ALA A 45 -4.77 13.67 -6.22
CA ALA A 45 -3.52 13.73 -6.95
C ALA A 45 -3.01 12.34 -7.36
N TYR A 46 -3.13 11.34 -6.47
CA TYR A 46 -2.81 9.95 -6.80
C TYR A 46 -3.69 9.41 -7.94
N LEU A 47 -5.01 9.54 -7.81
CA LEU A 47 -5.99 8.99 -8.76
C LEU A 47 -5.87 9.59 -10.17
N ASP A 48 -5.51 10.87 -10.27
CA ASP A 48 -5.46 11.57 -11.55
C ASP A 48 -4.09 11.59 -12.22
N ARG A 49 -3.01 11.29 -11.47
CA ARG A 49 -1.64 11.40 -12.00
C ARG A 49 -0.87 10.09 -11.99
N VAL A 50 -1.26 9.15 -11.13
CA VAL A 50 -0.39 8.03 -10.74
C VAL A 50 -1.08 6.68 -10.82
N ALA A 51 -2.30 6.56 -10.30
CA ALA A 51 -2.96 5.28 -10.10
C ALA A 51 -2.89 4.38 -11.34
N PRO A 52 -2.45 3.12 -11.20
CA PRO A 52 -2.08 2.30 -12.34
C PRO A 52 -3.31 1.87 -13.14
N ALA A 53 -3.13 1.63 -14.44
CA ALA A 53 -4.22 1.13 -15.29
C ALA A 53 -4.62 -0.32 -14.97
N HIS A 54 -3.70 -1.08 -14.37
CA HIS A 54 -3.83 -2.48 -13.99
C HIS A 54 -3.29 -2.67 -12.58
N ASP A 55 -3.59 -3.81 -11.96
CA ASP A 55 -3.05 -4.14 -10.64
C ASP A 55 -1.52 -4.21 -10.71
N VAL A 56 -0.85 -3.66 -9.69
CA VAL A 56 0.61 -3.66 -9.54
C VAL A 56 0.96 -4.43 -8.27
N TYR A 57 1.96 -5.29 -8.36
CA TYR A 57 2.38 -6.15 -7.26
C TYR A 57 3.74 -5.69 -6.73
N PHE A 58 3.80 -5.54 -5.40
CA PHE A 58 5.04 -5.34 -4.67
C PHE A 58 5.34 -6.57 -3.82
N ASP A 59 6.58 -7.02 -3.88
CA ASP A 59 7.02 -8.15 -3.08
C ASP A 59 7.22 -7.67 -1.65
N THR A 60 6.81 -8.51 -0.71
CA THR A 60 6.82 -8.27 0.73
C THR A 60 7.21 -9.57 1.44
N VAL A 61 7.29 -9.54 2.77
CA VAL A 61 7.32 -10.78 3.56
C VAL A 61 5.93 -11.43 3.49
N GLY A 62 5.82 -12.63 2.93
CA GLY A 62 4.56 -13.36 2.80
C GLY A 62 3.79 -13.02 1.51
N ASN A 63 2.54 -12.55 1.65
CA ASN A 63 1.70 -12.21 0.51
C ASN A 63 2.10 -10.86 -0.09
N PRO A 64 2.22 -10.70 -1.42
CA PRO A 64 2.57 -9.42 -2.03
C PRO A 64 1.53 -8.35 -1.72
N LEU A 65 1.98 -7.10 -1.62
CA LEU A 65 1.07 -5.97 -1.64
C LEU A 65 0.57 -5.78 -3.07
N THR A 66 -0.73 -5.96 -3.26
CA THR A 66 -1.42 -5.68 -4.52
C THR A 66 -1.99 -4.27 -4.47
N LEU A 67 -1.45 -3.36 -5.28
CA LEU A 67 -2.04 -2.05 -5.52
C LEU A 67 -3.03 -2.15 -6.67
N TYR A 68 -4.30 -1.82 -6.42
CA TYR A 68 -5.35 -1.98 -7.41
C TYR A 68 -5.24 -0.98 -8.55
N GLY A 69 -5.49 -1.48 -9.76
CA GLY A 69 -5.68 -0.67 -10.95
C GLY A 69 -6.98 0.11 -10.91
N LEU A 70 -7.02 1.21 -11.67
CA LEU A 70 -8.17 2.10 -11.79
C LEU A 70 -9.53 1.39 -12.01
N PRO A 71 -9.65 0.31 -12.82
CA PRO A 71 -10.92 -0.39 -13.02
C PRO A 71 -11.44 -1.09 -11.76
N ARG A 72 -10.56 -1.49 -10.85
CA ARG A 72 -10.91 -2.19 -9.60
C ARG A 72 -11.25 -1.22 -8.47
N LEU A 73 -10.82 0.03 -8.55
CA LEU A 73 -11.13 1.06 -7.55
C LEU A 73 -12.62 1.47 -7.59
N GLY A 74 -13.24 1.46 -6.42
CA GLY A 74 -14.65 1.85 -6.23
C GLY A 74 -15.22 1.36 -4.89
N PRO A 75 -16.45 1.79 -4.55
CA PRO A 75 -17.09 1.48 -3.27
C PRO A 75 -17.56 0.03 -3.17
N GLN A 76 -17.74 -0.68 -4.28
CA GLN A 76 -18.18 -2.08 -4.31
C GLN A 76 -16.97 -3.00 -4.53
N GLN A 77 -16.49 -3.60 -3.44
CA GLN A 77 -15.29 -4.43 -3.38
C GLN A 77 -15.69 -5.85 -2.97
N PRO A 78 -15.62 -6.86 -3.87
CA PRO A 78 -15.93 -8.24 -3.54
C PRO A 78 -15.11 -8.74 -2.34
N GLY A 79 -15.77 -9.34 -1.35
CA GLY A 79 -15.13 -9.85 -0.14
C GLY A 79 -14.90 -8.81 0.95
N TYR A 80 -15.05 -7.52 0.64
CA TYR A 80 -14.87 -6.41 1.58
C TYR A 80 -16.18 -5.69 1.87
N SER A 81 -16.63 -4.85 0.93
CA SER A 81 -17.89 -4.11 1.04
C SER A 81 -19.06 -4.82 0.37
N TRP A 82 -18.79 -5.85 -0.43
CA TRP A 82 -19.79 -6.56 -1.23
C TRP A 82 -19.62 -8.07 -1.15
N ASN A 83 -20.69 -8.79 -0.85
CA ASN A 83 -20.72 -10.24 -0.92
C ASN A 83 -21.18 -10.68 -2.32
N PRO A 84 -20.30 -11.30 -3.13
CA PRO A 84 -20.67 -11.72 -4.49
C PRO A 84 -21.63 -12.93 -4.52
N VAL A 85 -21.71 -13.71 -3.44
CA VAL A 85 -22.60 -14.88 -3.33
C VAL A 85 -24.02 -14.44 -3.04
N THR A 86 -24.22 -13.58 -2.04
CA THR A 86 -25.56 -13.09 -1.66
C THR A 86 -26.01 -11.87 -2.45
N GLN A 87 -25.10 -11.23 -3.20
CA GLN A 87 -25.33 -9.97 -3.91
C GLN A 87 -25.84 -8.87 -2.99
N GLN A 88 -25.23 -8.76 -1.80
CA GLN A 88 -25.59 -7.78 -0.78
C GLN A 88 -24.36 -7.06 -0.24
N PRO A 89 -24.51 -5.82 0.27
CA PRO A 89 -23.46 -5.15 1.01
C PRO A 89 -23.07 -5.95 2.26
N ILE A 90 -21.78 -5.96 2.57
CA ILE A 90 -21.27 -6.53 3.82
C ILE A 90 -21.49 -5.50 4.94
N THR A 91 -22.30 -5.86 5.94
CA THR A 91 -22.87 -4.91 6.91
C THR A 91 -21.87 -4.34 7.92
N ASN A 92 -20.74 -5.04 8.15
CA ASN A 92 -19.68 -4.58 9.05
C ASN A 92 -18.56 -3.81 8.32
N TRP A 93 -18.69 -3.56 7.02
CA TRP A 93 -17.75 -2.72 6.27
C TRP A 93 -18.07 -1.24 6.49
N ASN A 94 -17.06 -0.43 6.79
CA ASN A 94 -17.24 1.02 6.90
C ASN A 94 -17.35 1.64 5.49
N PRO A 95 -18.48 2.28 5.14
CA PRO A 95 -18.68 2.87 3.81
C PRO A 95 -17.72 4.03 3.50
N ALA A 96 -17.05 4.60 4.49
CA ALA A 96 -16.02 5.62 4.30
C ALA A 96 -14.64 5.03 3.93
N PHE A 97 -14.46 3.71 3.98
CA PHE A 97 -13.19 3.09 3.58
C PHE A 97 -13.02 3.09 2.06
N PHE A 98 -11.97 3.76 1.62
CA PHE A 98 -11.49 3.72 0.25
C PHE A 98 -10.37 2.67 0.15
N LEU A 99 -10.65 1.55 -0.50
CA LEU A 99 -9.70 0.46 -0.66
C LEU A 99 -8.74 0.75 -1.83
N LEU A 100 -7.43 0.79 -1.56
CA LEU A 100 -6.39 0.96 -2.58
C LEU A 100 -5.80 -0.38 -3.04
N GLY A 101 -5.88 -1.40 -2.21
CA GLY A 101 -5.16 -2.64 -2.41
C GLY A 101 -5.34 -3.60 -1.25
N ASP A 102 -4.59 -4.69 -1.27
CA ASP A 102 -4.55 -5.64 -0.18
C ASP A 102 -3.21 -6.40 -0.14
N THR A 103 -2.93 -7.00 1.02
CA THR A 103 -1.83 -7.92 1.25
C THR A 103 -2.42 -9.26 1.68
N GLY A 104 -2.76 -10.13 0.73
CA GLY A 104 -3.32 -11.44 1.05
C GLY A 104 -4.66 -11.36 1.78
N ALA A 105 -5.56 -10.52 1.27
CA ALA A 105 -6.86 -10.16 1.84
C ALA A 105 -6.84 -9.13 2.99
N ASP A 106 -5.69 -8.78 3.56
CA ASP A 106 -5.58 -7.67 4.52
C ASP A 106 -5.64 -6.32 3.78
N PRO A 107 -6.73 -5.53 3.91
CA PRO A 107 -6.97 -4.40 3.05
C PRO A 107 -6.04 -3.22 3.38
N VAL A 108 -5.47 -2.60 2.34
CA VAL A 108 -4.77 -1.32 2.41
C VAL A 108 -5.71 -0.21 1.95
N LEU A 109 -6.07 0.69 2.85
CA LEU A 109 -7.17 1.63 2.65
C LEU A 109 -6.90 3.01 3.25
N LEU A 110 -7.75 3.97 2.89
CA LEU A 110 -7.86 5.27 3.53
C LEU A 110 -9.28 5.45 4.07
N ASN A 111 -9.42 5.88 5.32
CA ASN A 111 -10.72 6.27 5.87
C ASN A 111 -11.07 7.70 5.44
N LEU A 112 -12.00 7.86 4.49
CA LEU A 112 -12.41 9.17 3.97
C LEU A 112 -13.13 10.04 5.03
N ALA A 113 -13.66 9.45 6.10
CA ALA A 113 -14.23 10.21 7.21
C ALA A 113 -13.16 10.75 8.17
N GLN A 114 -11.97 10.15 8.19
CA GLN A 114 -10.83 10.51 9.05
C GLN A 114 -9.51 10.43 8.26
N PRO A 115 -9.35 11.24 7.19
CA PRO A 115 -8.19 11.10 6.30
C PRO A 115 -6.86 11.49 6.97
N ALA A 116 -6.91 12.14 8.13
CA ALA A 116 -5.73 12.47 8.93
C ALA A 116 -5.06 11.24 9.58
N ASP A 117 -5.77 10.11 9.66
CA ASP A 117 -5.23 8.85 10.21
C ASP A 117 -4.27 8.14 9.23
N GLY A 118 -4.21 8.65 7.99
CA GLY A 118 -3.35 8.14 6.94
C GLY A 118 -3.87 6.87 6.27
N TYR A 119 -3.01 6.29 5.45
CA TYR A 119 -3.21 5.01 4.78
C TYR A 119 -2.91 3.88 5.76
N GLN A 120 -3.86 2.99 5.94
CA GLN A 120 -3.84 1.93 6.95
C GLN A 120 -3.93 0.56 6.29
N GLN A 121 -3.34 -0.43 6.94
CA GLN A 121 -3.63 -1.83 6.68
C GLN A 121 -4.50 -2.36 7.81
N LEU A 122 -5.63 -2.99 7.48
CA LEU A 122 -6.44 -3.71 8.48
C LEU A 122 -6.14 -5.20 8.43
N LEU A 123 -6.46 -5.91 9.51
CA LEU A 123 -6.27 -7.37 9.61
C LEU A 123 -7.60 -8.08 9.35
N HIS A 124 -7.61 -9.00 8.39
CA HIS A 124 -8.80 -9.76 7.98
C HIS A 124 -9.09 -10.97 8.89
N GLY A 125 -8.11 -11.44 9.68
CA GLY A 125 -8.10 -12.76 10.32
C GLY A 125 -9.04 -13.02 11.52
N ALA A 126 -9.75 -12.02 12.05
CA ALA A 126 -10.47 -12.16 13.34
C ALA A 126 -12.01 -12.16 13.23
N GLY A 127 -12.59 -12.17 12.02
CA GLY A 127 -14.05 -12.04 11.84
C GLY A 127 -14.58 -10.62 12.10
N SER A 128 -13.68 -9.67 12.33
CA SER A 128 -13.91 -8.23 12.34
C SER A 128 -12.75 -7.53 11.63
N TRP A 129 -12.99 -6.35 11.08
CA TRP A 129 -11.94 -5.52 10.49
C TRP A 129 -11.19 -4.83 11.64
N GLU A 130 -10.17 -5.51 12.18
CA GLU A 130 -9.39 -4.97 13.28
C GLU A 130 -8.44 -3.88 12.80
N ALA A 131 -8.20 -2.88 13.65
CA ALA A 131 -7.20 -1.85 13.38
C ALA A 131 -5.81 -2.51 13.29
N GLY A 132 -5.21 -2.47 12.10
CA GLY A 132 -3.79 -2.79 11.93
C GLY A 132 -2.95 -1.52 12.03
N ALA A 133 -1.88 -1.45 11.25
CA ALA A 133 -0.93 -0.34 11.30
C ALA A 133 -1.29 0.78 10.30
N THR A 134 -0.99 2.02 10.68
CA THR A 134 -0.84 3.11 9.69
C THR A 134 0.48 2.91 8.96
N LEU A 135 0.41 2.81 7.63
CA LEU A 135 1.56 2.62 6.76
C LEU A 135 2.15 3.95 6.30
N ALA A 136 1.33 4.98 6.11
CA ALA A 136 1.76 6.25 5.54
C ALA A 136 0.77 7.38 5.80
N ASP A 137 1.24 8.63 5.88
CA ASP A 137 0.40 9.83 5.92
C ASP A 137 -0.07 10.27 4.53
N THR A 138 0.62 9.81 3.48
CA THR A 138 0.44 10.27 2.09
C THR A 138 0.62 9.12 1.11
N ALA A 139 -0.05 9.20 -0.04
CA ALA A 139 0.09 8.24 -1.14
C ALA A 139 1.54 8.16 -1.60
N GLY A 140 2.25 9.28 -1.70
CA GLY A 140 3.67 9.30 -2.06
C GLY A 140 4.54 8.49 -1.10
N GLN A 141 4.32 8.64 0.21
CA GLN A 141 5.05 7.85 1.21
C GLN A 141 4.71 6.35 1.12
N LEU A 142 3.43 6.00 0.94
CA LEU A 142 2.99 4.62 0.76
C LEU A 142 3.70 3.95 -0.42
N LEU A 143 3.64 4.59 -1.59
CA LEU A 143 4.21 4.06 -2.83
C LEU A 143 5.74 3.95 -2.75
N LEU A 144 6.42 4.94 -2.16
CA LEU A 144 7.88 4.91 -1.98
C LEU A 144 8.31 3.75 -1.09
N CYS A 145 7.67 3.57 0.07
CA CYS A 145 8.04 2.53 1.00
C CYS A 145 7.72 1.13 0.46
N ALA A 146 6.58 0.97 -0.23
CA ALA A 146 6.23 -0.28 -0.93
C ALA A 146 7.26 -0.62 -2.02
N ALA A 147 7.61 0.35 -2.87
CA ALA A 147 8.60 0.15 -3.93
C ALA A 147 9.99 -0.17 -3.37
N ALA A 148 10.40 0.52 -2.30
CA ALA A 148 11.67 0.27 -1.64
C ALA A 148 11.76 -1.14 -1.06
N ARG A 149 10.68 -1.60 -0.41
CA ARG A 149 10.61 -2.97 0.14
C ARG A 149 10.69 -4.01 -0.96
N HIS A 150 9.92 -3.87 -2.04
CA HIS A 150 10.04 -4.78 -3.19
C HIS A 150 11.46 -4.80 -3.73
N HIS A 151 12.08 -3.62 -3.95
CA HIS A 151 13.45 -3.54 -4.45
C HIS A 151 14.46 -4.26 -3.55
N ALA A 152 14.33 -4.09 -2.22
CA ALA A 152 15.19 -4.78 -1.27
C ALA A 152 15.08 -6.31 -1.38
N LEU A 153 13.89 -6.83 -1.68
CA LEU A 153 13.64 -8.27 -1.81
C LEU A 153 14.04 -8.85 -3.17
N THR A 154 14.14 -8.03 -4.23
CA THR A 154 14.35 -8.54 -5.59
C THR A 154 15.67 -8.17 -6.23
N ALA A 155 16.43 -7.22 -5.67
CA ALA A 155 17.59 -6.63 -6.35
C ALA A 155 18.97 -6.91 -5.72
N PHE A 156 19.04 -7.49 -4.52
CA PHE A 156 20.31 -7.60 -3.78
C PHE A 156 20.83 -9.04 -3.67
N GLU A 157 20.06 -9.92 -3.05
CA GLU A 157 20.39 -11.32 -2.82
C GLU A 157 19.38 -12.24 -3.51
N ASP A 158 19.83 -13.43 -3.94
CA ASP A 158 18.93 -14.45 -4.53
C ASP A 158 17.93 -14.99 -3.50
N ASP A 159 18.38 -15.15 -2.25
CA ASP A 159 17.52 -15.38 -1.09
C ASP A 159 17.48 -14.11 -0.24
N PRO A 160 16.36 -13.39 -0.22
CA PRO A 160 16.26 -12.14 0.51
C PRO A 160 16.09 -12.35 2.02
N PHE A 161 15.85 -13.58 2.50
CA PHE A 161 15.62 -13.85 3.92
C PHE A 161 16.65 -14.80 4.51
N ILE A 162 16.93 -14.60 5.79
CA ILE A 162 17.73 -15.51 6.61
C ILE A 162 16.87 -15.87 7.82
N ASP A 163 16.42 -17.11 7.87
CA ASP A 163 15.72 -17.70 9.02
C ASP A 163 16.66 -18.68 9.72
N ASP A 164 17.33 -18.20 10.77
CA ASP A 164 18.29 -18.99 11.55
C ASP A 164 18.15 -18.75 13.06
N ALA A 165 19.08 -19.25 13.87
CA ALA A 165 19.05 -19.10 15.33
C ALA A 165 19.07 -17.63 15.82
N ARG A 166 19.35 -16.67 14.93
CA ARG A 166 19.32 -15.22 15.19
C ARG A 166 18.00 -14.57 14.76
N GLY A 167 16.99 -15.37 14.40
CA GLY A 167 15.66 -14.91 14.04
C GLY A 167 15.42 -14.81 12.53
N PHE A 168 14.26 -14.24 12.19
CA PHE A 168 13.83 -14.02 10.81
C PHE A 168 14.30 -12.65 10.33
N ASN A 169 15.33 -12.65 9.49
CA ASN A 169 16.09 -11.45 9.14
C ASN A 169 16.05 -11.17 7.63
N LEU A 170 16.09 -9.90 7.26
CA LEU A 170 16.36 -9.50 5.88
C LEU A 170 17.85 -9.68 5.58
N ALA A 171 18.20 -10.16 4.39
CA ALA A 171 19.58 -10.41 3.99
C ALA A 171 20.46 -9.14 4.10
N PRO A 172 21.77 -9.26 4.40
CA PRO A 172 22.57 -8.14 4.88
C PRO A 172 22.65 -6.93 3.94
N ARG A 173 22.74 -7.11 2.62
CA ARG A 173 22.83 -6.00 1.66
C ARG A 173 21.48 -5.32 1.50
N ALA A 174 20.41 -6.11 1.37
CA ALA A 174 19.04 -5.61 1.38
C ALA A 174 18.74 -4.80 2.65
N ALA A 175 19.06 -5.33 3.84
CA ALA A 175 18.88 -4.66 5.13
C ALA A 175 19.67 -3.36 5.25
N ALA A 176 20.97 -3.39 4.91
CA ALA A 176 21.83 -2.21 4.94
C ALA A 176 21.35 -1.11 3.99
N TRP A 177 20.69 -1.48 2.89
CA TRP A 177 20.09 -0.52 1.97
C TRP A 177 18.73 -0.01 2.45
N LEU A 178 17.83 -0.89 2.88
CA LEU A 178 16.42 -0.60 3.14
C LEU A 178 16.21 0.15 4.47
N PHE A 179 16.76 -0.33 5.58
CA PHE A 179 16.40 0.17 6.90
C PHE A 179 16.74 1.66 7.11
N PRO A 180 17.93 2.16 6.74
CA PRO A 180 18.23 3.59 6.87
C PRO A 180 17.30 4.48 6.02
N ARG A 181 16.90 3.97 4.85
CA ARG A 181 15.99 4.66 3.94
C ARG A 181 14.57 4.70 4.50
N LEU A 182 14.03 3.59 4.97
CA LEU A 182 12.71 3.55 5.60
C LEU A 182 12.64 4.41 6.86
N ARG A 183 13.69 4.47 7.69
CA ARG A 183 13.72 5.39 8.85
C ARG A 183 13.52 6.84 8.44
N THR A 184 14.03 7.22 7.27
CA THR A 184 13.88 8.57 6.71
C THR A 184 12.53 8.75 6.02
N TRP A 185 12.11 7.78 5.20
CA TRP A 185 10.94 7.91 4.33
C TRP A 185 9.62 7.60 5.02
N ALA A 186 9.56 6.56 5.85
CA ALA A 186 8.37 6.17 6.59
C ALA A 186 8.19 7.01 7.88
N GLY A 187 9.28 7.54 8.43
CA GLY A 187 9.26 8.36 9.64
C GLY A 187 8.60 7.62 10.81
N PRO A 188 7.49 8.12 11.39
CA PRO A 188 6.81 7.44 12.50
C PRO A 188 6.26 6.06 12.14
N HIS A 189 6.04 5.78 10.84
CA HIS A 189 5.49 4.52 10.35
C HIS A 189 6.56 3.45 10.09
N TYR A 190 7.83 3.72 10.43
CA TYR A 190 8.95 2.79 10.20
C TYR A 190 8.65 1.37 10.68
N ALA A 191 8.15 1.24 11.92
CA ALA A 191 7.89 -0.05 12.55
C ALA A 191 6.91 -0.91 11.73
N ALA A 192 5.91 -0.30 11.09
CA ALA A 192 4.94 -1.02 10.26
C ALA A 192 5.57 -1.62 9.00
N TRP A 193 6.58 -0.96 8.42
CA TRP A 193 7.23 -1.42 7.18
C TRP A 193 8.25 -2.53 7.38
N VAL A 194 8.76 -2.67 8.60
CA VAL A 194 9.78 -3.67 8.96
C VAL A 194 9.25 -4.74 9.91
N GLU A 195 7.93 -4.76 10.14
CA GLU A 195 7.29 -5.74 10.99
C GLU A 195 7.66 -7.17 10.57
N GLY A 196 7.96 -8.00 11.57
CA GLY A 196 8.37 -9.39 11.39
C GLY A 196 9.86 -9.60 11.09
N LEU A 197 10.65 -8.54 10.87
CA LEU A 197 12.10 -8.64 10.67
C LEU A 197 12.85 -8.34 11.97
N ASP A 198 13.64 -9.30 12.45
CA ASP A 198 14.35 -9.20 13.74
C ASP A 198 15.59 -8.28 13.70
N ASN A 199 16.11 -7.97 12.51
CA ASN A 199 17.30 -7.12 12.31
C ASN A 199 17.00 -5.63 12.02
N ALA A 200 15.75 -5.19 12.18
CA ALA A 200 15.28 -3.86 11.78
C ALA A 200 15.52 -2.72 12.79
#